data_AF-A0A920FXU5-F1
#
_entry.id   AF-A0A920FXU5-F1
#
_cell.length_a   1.000
_cell.length_b   1.000
_cell.length_c   1.000
_cell.angle_alpha   90.00
_cell.angle_beta   90.00
_cell.angle_gamma   90.00
#
_symmetry.space_group_name_H-M   'P 1'
#
loop_
_entity.id
_entity.type
_entity.pdbx_description
1 polymer ?
#
loop_
_entity_poly.entity_id
_entity_poly.type
_entity_poly.pdbx_seq_one_letter_code
_entity_poly.pdbx_strand_id
1 'polypeptide(L)' 'MISSDGVIINGYIDKKYNIPEDSILKIKSDGIFGKKALSIEPGFGDYFDKSNQQYVFNQTQDSYSVDMFLRYLNDLNE' A
#
# COMPACT_ATOMS: atom_id res chain seq x y z
N MET A 1 -21.54 -13.79 2.11
CA MET A 1 -20.28 -13.07 2.42
C MET A 1 -19.39 -13.21 1.20
N ILE A 2 -19.07 -12.12 0.52
CA ILE A 2 -18.04 -12.15 -0.52
C ILE A 2 -16.75 -12.42 0.24
N SER A 3 -16.17 -13.62 0.14
CA SER A 3 -14.79 -13.80 0.58
C SER A 3 -13.98 -12.90 -0.32
N SER A 4 -13.51 -11.77 0.20
CA SER A 4 -12.54 -10.99 -0.54
C SER A 4 -11.34 -11.90 -0.73
N ASP A 5 -11.01 -12.27 -1.96
CA ASP A 5 -9.76 -12.93 -2.34
C ASP A 5 -8.54 -12.00 -2.12
N GLY A 6 -8.62 -11.12 -1.12
CA GLY A 6 -7.64 -10.12 -0.78
C GLY A 6 -6.48 -10.77 -0.04
N VAL A 7 -5.28 -10.33 -0.41
CA VAL A 7 -4.06 -10.71 0.29
C VAL A 7 -3.91 -9.81 1.52
N ILE A 8 -3.83 -10.42 2.71
CA ILE A 8 -3.54 -9.70 3.95
C ILE A 8 -2.04 -9.71 4.19
N ILE A 9 -1.45 -8.52 4.39
CA ILE A 9 -0.04 -8.36 4.74
C ILE A 9 0.05 -7.88 6.19
N ASN A 10 0.67 -8.68 7.05
CA ASN A 10 0.98 -8.33 8.43
C ASN A 10 2.47 -8.01 8.57
N GLY A 11 2.80 -6.98 9.34
CA GLY A 11 4.19 -6.56 9.54
C GLY A 11 4.37 -5.72 10.81
N TYR A 12 5.59 -5.25 11.03
CA TYR A 12 5.95 -4.48 12.21
C TYR A 12 6.50 -3.11 11.81
N ILE A 13 6.13 -2.09 12.58
CA ILE A 13 6.61 -0.71 12.41
C ILE A 13 7.11 -0.22 13.77
N ASP A 14 8.23 0.48 13.77
CA ASP A 14 8.77 1.13 14.97
C ASP A 14 7.83 2.26 15.43
N LYS A 15 7.38 2.21 16.70
CA LYS A 15 6.43 3.16 17.29
C LYS A 15 6.96 4.60 17.40
N LYS A 16 8.23 4.85 17.10
CA LYS A 16 8.80 6.21 17.13
C LYS A 16 8.17 7.18 16.14
N TYR A 17 7.58 6.71 15.05
CA TYR A 17 6.96 7.55 14.02
C TYR A 17 5.50 7.84 14.32
N ASN A 18 5.07 9.09 14.11
CA ASN A 18 3.65 9.45 14.07
C ASN A 18 3.16 9.23 12.63
N ILE A 19 2.13 8.39 12.46
CA ILE A 19 1.57 8.05 11.14
C ILE A 19 0.12 8.53 11.13
N PRO A 20 -0.27 9.41 10.19
CA PRO A 20 -1.66 9.83 10.02
C PRO A 20 -2.56 8.64 9.70
N GLU A 21 -3.79 8.61 10.24
CA GLU A 21 -4.74 7.52 10.04
C GLU A 21 -5.26 7.41 8.60
N ASP A 22 -5.19 8.51 7.85
CA ASP A 22 -5.54 8.64 6.44
C ASP A 22 -4.35 8.34 5.50
N SER A 23 -3.26 7.79 6.03
CA SER A 23 -2.10 7.38 5.22
C SER A 23 -2.44 6.22 4.27
N ILE A 24 -1.76 6.19 3.13
CA ILE A 24 -1.91 5.14 2.11
C ILE A 24 -0.72 4.18 2.19
N LEU A 25 -0.99 2.88 2.36
CA LEU A 25 0.04 1.84 2.26
C LEU A 25 0.17 1.35 0.81
N LYS A 26 1.37 1.49 0.22
CA LYS A 26 1.64 1.20 -1.19
C LYS A 26 2.69 0.10 -1.34
N ILE A 27 2.52 -0.79 -2.31
CA ILE A 27 3.63 -1.65 -2.78
C ILE A 27 4.36 -0.89 -3.91
N LYS A 28 5.63 -0.56 -3.70
CA LYS A 28 6.47 0.13 -4.70
C LYS A 28 7.67 -0.72 -5.08
N SER A 29 8.22 -0.46 -6.27
CA SER A 29 9.50 -1.01 -6.71
C SER A 29 10.59 0.03 -6.56
N ASP A 30 11.79 -0.38 -6.17
CA ASP A 30 12.98 0.46 -6.27
C ASP A 30 13.46 0.51 -7.72
N GLY A 31 13.04 1.53 -8.47
CA GLY A 31 13.25 1.59 -9.91
C GLY A 31 12.49 0.49 -10.67
N ILE A 32 12.93 0.21 -11.91
CA ILE A 32 12.24 -0.73 -12.82
C ILE A 32 12.50 -2.19 -12.43
N PHE A 33 13.74 -2.51 -12.02
CA PHE A 33 14.19 -3.88 -11.76
C PHE A 33 14.57 -4.15 -10.30
N GLY A 34 14.44 -3.16 -9.41
CA GLY A 34 14.81 -3.35 -8.01
C GLY A 34 13.73 -4.07 -7.20
N LYS A 35 14.04 -4.20 -5.91
CA LYS A 35 13.21 -4.94 -4.95
C LYS A 35 11.88 -4.23 -4.72
N LYS A 36 10.87 -5.00 -4.31
CA LYS A 36 9.58 -4.47 -3.85
C LYS A 36 9.70 -4.04 -2.38
N ALA A 37 9.04 -2.95 -2.03
CA ALA A 37 8.98 -2.41 -0.69
C ALA A 37 7.57 -1.91 -0.36
N LEU A 38 7.21 -1.94 0.92
CA LEU A 38 6.05 -1.24 1.43
C LEU A 38 6.42 0.22 1.67
N SER A 39 5.63 1.14 1.12
CA SER A 39 5.79 2.59 1.26
C SER A 39 4.54 3.14 1.91
N ILE A 40 4.71 3.88 3.00
CA ILE A 40 3.62 4.62 3.65
C ILE A 40 3.67 6.05 3.16
N GLU A 41 2.59 6.51 2.54
CA GLU A 41 2.42 7.90 2.13
C GLU A 41 1.55 8.60 3.18
N PRO A 42 2.11 9.55 3.95
CA PRO A 42 1.37 10.21 5.02
C PRO A 42 0.28 11.12 4.44
N GLY A 43 -0.90 11.06 5.05
CA GLY A 43 -1.98 12.02 4.81
C GLY A 43 -1.88 13.23 5.73
N PHE A 44 -3.02 13.89 5.94
CA PHE A 44 -3.14 15.11 6.74
C PHE A 44 -4.07 14.95 7.96
N GLY A 45 -4.60 13.74 8.19
CA GLY A 45 -5.49 13.44 9.29
C GLY A 45 -4.78 13.32 10.65
N ASP A 46 -5.57 12.92 11.65
CA ASP A 46 -5.06 12.65 12.99
C ASP A 46 -4.12 11.45 13.00
N TYR A 47 -3.23 11.39 13.98
CA TYR A 47 -2.29 10.26 14.10
C TYR A 47 -2.98 9.04 14.68
N PHE A 48 -2.61 7.85 14.18
CA PHE A 48 -2.99 6.60 14.82
C PHE A 48 -2.63 6.60 16.31
N ASP A 49 -3.56 6.11 17.13
CA ASP A 49 -3.30 5.90 18.55
C ASP A 49 -2.23 4.81 18.74
N LYS A 50 -1.07 5.22 19.27
CA LYS A 50 0.08 4.32 19.53
C LYS A 50 -0.14 3.37 20.71
N SER A 51 -1.17 3.63 21.54
CA SER A 51 -1.60 2.74 22.60
C SER A 51 -2.16 1.44 22.02
N ASN A 52 -2.82 1.54 20.86
CA ASN A 52 -3.20 0.37 20.07
C ASN A 52 -1.94 -0.34 19.54
N GLN A 53 -1.95 -1.66 19.61
CA GLN A 53 -0.84 -2.50 19.17
C GLN A 53 -0.88 -2.77 17.65
N GLN A 54 -1.85 -2.20 16.93
CA GLN A 54 -2.09 -2.49 15.53
C GLN A 54 -2.39 -1.20 14.77
N TYR A 55 -1.69 -1.02 13.65
CA TYR A 55 -2.02 -0.04 12.63
C TYR A 55 -2.84 -0.74 11.54
N VAL A 56 -4.03 -0.23 11.26
CA VAL A 56 -4.88 -0.73 10.18
C VAL A 56 -5.02 0.39 9.15
N PHE A 57 -4.39 0.22 8.00
CA PHE A 57 -4.47 1.17 6.91
C PHE A 57 -5.80 0.97 6.17
N ASN A 58 -6.65 2.00 6.18
CA ASN A 58 -7.93 1.97 5.48
C ASN A 58 -7.78 2.17 3.96
N GLN A 59 -6.62 2.68 3.52
CA GLN A 59 -6.29 2.87 2.11
C GLN A 59 -5.01 2.11 1.76
N THR A 60 -5.11 1.22 0.78
CA THR A 60 -3.98 0.46 0.24
C THR A 60 -3.92 0.60 -1.28
N GLN A 61 -2.70 0.56 -1.82
CA GLN A 61 -2.47 0.61 -3.27
C GLN A 61 -1.52 -0.53 -3.67
N ASP A 62 -1.95 -1.34 -4.62
CA ASP A 62 -1.12 -2.43 -5.16
C ASP A 62 -0.03 -1.88 -6.10
N SER A 63 0.91 -2.75 -6.46
CA SER A 63 1.92 -2.50 -7.47
C SER A 63 1.45 -2.92 -8.85
N TYR A 64 1.78 -2.11 -9.86
CA TYR A 64 1.57 -2.45 -11.26
C TYR A 64 2.85 -3.02 -11.85
N SER A 65 2.76 -4.15 -12.54
CA SER A 65 3.87 -4.66 -13.35
C SER A 65 3.92 -3.94 -14.70
N VAL A 66 5.10 -3.93 -15.33
CA VAL A 66 5.25 -3.40 -16.70
C VAL A 66 4.35 -4.18 -17.66
N ASP A 67 4.24 -5.50 -17.49
CA ASP A 67 3.34 -6.35 -18.27
C ASP A 67 1.88 -5.92 -18.15
N MET A 68 1.38 -5.66 -16.93
CA MET A 68 0.01 -5.19 -16.71
C MET A 68 -0.24 -3.84 -17.39
N PHE A 69 0.74 -2.92 -17.29
CA PHE A 69 0.65 -1.63 -17.95
C PHE A 69 0.60 -1.74 -19.48
N LEU A 70 1.41 -2.62 -20.08
CA LEU A 70 1.40 -2.85 -21.52
C LEU A 70 0.07 -3.48 -22.00
N ARG A 71 -0.49 -4.42 -21.24
CA ARG A 71 -1.83 -4.97 -21.54
C ARG A 71 -2.89 -3.89 -21.52
N TYR A 72 -2.89 -3.07 -20.48
CA TYR A 72 -3.82 -1.94 -20.37
C TYR A 72 -3.72 -0.98 -21.57
N LEU A 73 -2.51 -0.68 -22.06
CA LEU A 73 -2.33 0.16 -23.25
C LEU A 73 -2.82 -0.51 -24.54
N ASN A 74 -2.67 -1.84 -24.67
CA ASN A 74 -3.17 -2.57 -25.83
C ASN A 74 -4.70 -2.56 -25.85
N ASP A 75 -5.34 -2.80 -24.70
CA ASP A 75 -6.79 -2.81 -24.57
C ASP A 75 -7.42 -1.44 -24.90
N LEU A 76 -6.68 -0.34 -24.73
CA LEU A 76 -7.13 1.01 -25.11
C LEU A 76 -7.03 1.31 -26.62
N ASN A 77 -6.26 0.53 -27.36
CA ASN A 77 -6.06 0.70 -28.80
C ASN A 77 -6.94 -0.22 -29.65
N GLU A 78 -7.74 -1.09 -29.00
CA GLU A 78 -8.84 -1.87 -29.60
C GLU A 78 -10.17 -1.12 -29.50
#